data_AF-A0AAJ0C2P3-F1
#
_entry.id   AF-A0AAJ0C2P3-F1
#
_cell.length_a   1.000
_cell.length_b   1.000
_cell.length_c   1.000
_cell.angle_alpha   90.00
_cell.angle_beta   90.00
_cell.angle_gamma   90.00
#
_symmetry.space_group_name_H-M   'P 1'
#
loop_
_entity.id
_entity.type
_entity.pdbx_description
1 polymer ?
#
loop_
_entity_poly.entity_id
_entity_poly.type
_entity_poly.pdbx_seq_one_letter_code
_entity_poly.pdbx_strand_id
1 'polypeptide(L)'
;MSTPQSVACFGKKRTATAVAIAKAGKGLIKVNGRPLQLVEPAVLRFKVYEPLLVVGLDKFSAIGTHSHSIFHITTGSRGELRGTEENDEDPDAPGPGKLHRTAGRLANNRFSRQIDIRVRVTGGGHTSQVYAVRQAISKALIAYYQKYVDEHSKNLLKQALTQFDRTLLVADNRRCEPKKFGGKGARSRFQKSYR
;
A
#
# COMPACT_ATOMS: atom_id res chain seq x y z
N MET A 1 -9.93 -29.14 -17.66
CA MET A 1 -10.07 -28.23 -16.50
C MET A 1 -9.04 -27.12 -16.62
N SER A 2 -9.45 -25.87 -16.86
CA SER A 2 -8.53 -24.72 -16.95
C SER A 2 -7.92 -24.45 -15.56
N THR A 3 -6.60 -24.36 -15.45
CA THR A 3 -5.93 -24.07 -14.18
C THR A 3 -6.15 -22.59 -13.81
N PRO A 4 -6.55 -22.28 -12.56
CA PRO A 4 -6.82 -20.91 -12.18
C PRO A 4 -5.54 -20.07 -12.20
N GLN A 5 -5.60 -18.90 -12.86
CA GLN A 5 -4.50 -17.93 -12.88
C GLN A 5 -4.17 -17.52 -11.44
N SER A 6 -3.03 -18.01 -10.95
CA SER A 6 -2.63 -17.82 -9.56
C SER A 6 -1.12 -17.82 -9.43
N VAL A 7 -0.66 -17.02 -8.47
CA VAL A 7 0.75 -16.92 -8.08
C VAL A 7 0.83 -16.97 -6.56
N ALA A 8 1.81 -17.71 -6.04
CA ALA A 8 2.16 -17.72 -4.63
C ALA A 8 3.50 -17.03 -4.43
N CYS A 9 3.59 -16.18 -3.41
CA CYS A 9 4.80 -15.45 -3.04
C CYS A 9 4.98 -15.46 -1.53
N PHE A 10 6.22 -15.28 -1.07
CA PHE A 10 6.52 -15.23 0.35
C PHE A 10 7.28 -13.96 0.75
N GLY A 11 6.94 -13.45 1.93
CA GLY A 11 7.65 -12.39 2.65
C GLY A 11 8.24 -12.94 3.95
N LYS A 12 9.39 -12.39 4.38
CA LYS A 12 10.08 -12.87 5.57
C LYS A 12 10.71 -11.71 6.34
N LYS A 13 10.42 -11.63 7.64
CA LYS A 13 11.06 -10.67 8.55
C LYS A 13 11.29 -11.34 9.90
N ARG A 14 12.55 -11.39 10.35
CA ARG A 14 12.93 -12.22 11.51
C ARG A 14 12.30 -13.62 11.35
N THR A 15 11.72 -14.17 12.40
CA THR A 15 11.05 -15.48 12.39
C THR A 15 9.65 -15.47 11.77
N ALA A 16 9.09 -14.30 11.42
CA ALA A 16 7.80 -14.20 10.77
C ALA A 16 7.89 -14.54 9.28
N THR A 17 6.96 -15.38 8.83
CA THR A 17 6.80 -15.78 7.43
C THR A 17 5.38 -15.50 6.98
N ALA A 18 5.23 -14.79 5.85
CA ALA A 18 3.96 -14.47 5.25
C ALA A 18 3.89 -15.10 3.85
N VAL A 19 2.83 -15.85 3.57
CA VAL A 19 2.56 -16.44 2.25
C VAL A 19 1.36 -15.75 1.66
N ALA A 20 1.55 -15.10 0.51
CA ALA A 20 0.52 -14.42 -0.25
C ALA A 20 0.15 -15.23 -1.49
N ILE A 21 -1.14 -15.45 -1.71
CA ILE A 21 -1.69 -16.05 -2.92
C ILE A 21 -2.46 -14.95 -3.66
N ALA A 22 -1.99 -14.61 -4.85
CA ALA A 22 -2.64 -13.67 -5.77
C ALA A 22 -3.40 -14.43 -6.84
N LYS A 23 -4.65 -14.05 -7.08
CA LYS A 23 -5.54 -14.61 -8.12
C LYS A 23 -6.22 -13.49 -8.88
N ALA A 24 -6.62 -13.74 -10.13
CA ALA A 24 -7.54 -12.85 -10.83
C ALA A 24 -8.86 -12.75 -10.04
N GLY A 25 -9.36 -11.55 -9.79
CA GLY A 25 -10.53 -11.36 -8.93
C GLY A 25 -11.10 -9.94 -8.92
N LYS A 26 -11.67 -9.55 -7.78
CA LYS A 26 -12.34 -8.26 -7.55
C LYS A 26 -11.51 -7.30 -6.69
N GLY A 27 -10.25 -7.61 -6.39
CA GLY A 27 -9.36 -6.70 -5.65
C GLY A 27 -9.46 -6.87 -4.13
N LEU A 28 -9.93 -8.02 -3.66
CA LEU A 28 -10.14 -8.29 -2.25
C LEU A 28 -8.82 -8.69 -1.58
N ILE A 29 -8.36 -7.92 -0.59
CA ILE A 29 -7.13 -8.20 0.16
C ILE A 29 -7.48 -8.64 1.58
N LYS A 30 -7.06 -9.86 1.93
CA LYS A 30 -7.28 -10.47 3.26
C LYS A 30 -5.97 -10.95 3.88
N VAL A 31 -5.80 -10.71 5.18
CA VAL A 31 -4.70 -11.22 6.00
C VAL A 31 -5.29 -12.10 7.09
N ASN A 32 -4.87 -13.36 7.16
CA ASN A 32 -5.36 -14.36 8.11
C ASN A 32 -6.91 -14.46 8.14
N GLY A 33 -7.56 -14.29 6.98
CA GLY A 33 -9.02 -14.34 6.85
C GLY A 33 -9.75 -13.03 7.17
N ARG A 34 -9.08 -12.06 7.80
CA ARG A 34 -9.61 -10.72 8.08
C ARG A 34 -9.27 -9.75 6.94
N PRO A 35 -10.07 -8.71 6.67
CA PRO A 35 -9.73 -7.68 5.69
C PRO A 35 -8.47 -6.91 6.11
N LEU A 36 -7.72 -6.37 5.14
CA LEU A 36 -6.47 -5.62 5.37
C LEU A 36 -6.63 -4.46 6.36
N GLN A 37 -7.84 -3.91 6.42
CA GLN A 37 -8.22 -2.83 7.34
C GLN A 37 -8.09 -3.24 8.82
N LEU A 38 -8.29 -4.50 9.15
CA LEU A 38 -8.34 -4.96 10.54
C LEU A 38 -7.01 -5.61 10.97
N VAL A 39 -5.90 -5.25 10.31
CA VAL A 39 -4.56 -5.71 10.72
C VAL A 39 -4.13 -4.93 11.96
N GLU A 40 -3.82 -5.67 13.03
CA GLU A 40 -3.28 -5.12 14.26
C GLU A 40 -1.75 -5.17 14.28
N PRO A 41 -1.08 -4.18 14.90
CA PRO A 41 -1.62 -3.01 15.59
C PRO A 41 -1.99 -1.86 14.63
N ALA A 42 -2.97 -1.05 15.01
CA ALA A 42 -3.49 0.05 14.19
C ALA A 42 -2.40 1.05 13.74
N VAL A 43 -1.40 1.32 14.59
CA VAL A 43 -0.29 2.25 14.28
C VAL A 43 0.54 1.77 13.09
N LEU A 44 0.74 0.47 12.94
CA LEU A 44 1.56 -0.10 11.87
C LEU A 44 0.76 -0.43 10.60
N ARG A 45 -0.54 -0.17 10.60
CA ARG A 45 -1.42 -0.46 9.47
C ARG A 45 -1.01 0.27 8.20
N PHE A 46 -0.53 1.52 8.33
CA PHE A 46 0.01 2.29 7.20
C PHE A 46 1.16 1.57 6.49
N LYS A 47 2.02 0.84 7.22
CA LYS A 47 3.12 0.06 6.63
C LYS A 47 2.64 -1.04 5.70
N VAL A 48 1.45 -1.60 5.94
CA VAL A 48 0.87 -2.62 5.06
C VAL A 48 0.28 -2.00 3.80
N TYR A 49 -0.20 -0.77 3.86
CA TYR A 49 -0.80 -0.05 2.73
C TYR A 49 0.20 0.57 1.76
N GLU A 50 1.42 0.89 2.21
CA GLU A 50 2.48 1.47 1.38
C GLU A 50 2.60 0.85 -0.03
N PRO A 51 2.71 -0.48 -0.22
CA PRO A 51 2.84 -1.03 -1.57
C PRO A 51 1.60 -0.83 -2.45
N LEU A 52 0.42 -0.64 -1.86
CA LEU A 52 -0.80 -0.33 -2.62
C LEU A 52 -0.83 1.15 -3.01
N LEU A 53 -0.40 2.04 -2.12
CA LEU A 53 -0.31 3.47 -2.36
C LEU A 53 0.75 3.80 -3.43
N VAL A 54 1.91 3.15 -3.39
CA VAL A 54 3.00 3.37 -4.37
C VAL A 54 2.61 2.93 -5.78
N VAL A 55 1.82 1.86 -5.90
CA VAL A 55 1.38 1.32 -7.20
C VAL A 55 0.19 2.10 -7.78
N GLY A 56 -0.52 2.86 -6.95
CA GLY A 56 -1.72 3.61 -7.28
C GLY A 56 -2.99 2.82 -6.99
N LEU A 57 -3.94 3.47 -6.29
CA LEU A 57 -5.27 2.92 -5.98
C LEU A 57 -6.10 2.66 -7.24
N ASP A 58 -5.79 3.32 -8.36
CA ASP A 58 -6.49 3.17 -9.64
C ASP A 58 -6.42 1.73 -10.18
N LYS A 59 -5.35 1.00 -9.84
CA LYS A 59 -5.20 -0.42 -10.19
C LYS A 59 -6.02 -1.34 -9.25
N PHE A 60 -6.46 -0.84 -8.10
CA PHE A 60 -7.22 -1.55 -7.06
C PHE A 60 -8.51 -0.79 -6.72
N SER A 61 -9.36 -0.52 -7.71
CA SER A 61 -10.55 0.32 -7.58
C SER A 61 -11.68 -0.25 -6.66
N ALA A 62 -11.49 -1.42 -6.06
CA ALA A 62 -12.47 -2.06 -5.19
C ALA A 62 -12.26 -1.83 -3.67
N ILE A 63 -11.21 -1.10 -3.28
CA ILE A 63 -11.14 -0.59 -1.90
C ILE A 63 -12.01 0.65 -1.89
N GLY A 64 -13.28 0.46 -1.50
CA GLY A 64 -14.30 1.48 -1.45
C GLY A 64 -13.73 2.84 -1.02
N THR A 65 -13.91 3.81 -1.90
CA THR A 65 -13.90 5.23 -1.63
C THR A 65 -14.84 5.52 -0.47
N HIS A 66 -14.33 5.37 0.75
CA HIS A 66 -14.75 6.24 1.84
C HIS A 66 -13.86 7.47 1.72
N SER A 67 -14.42 8.46 1.03
CA SER A 67 -14.21 9.91 1.23
C SER A 67 -12.79 10.35 1.59
N HIS A 68 -12.17 11.03 0.63
CA HIS A 68 -11.20 12.09 0.87
C HIS A 68 -11.71 13.04 1.97
N SER A 69 -11.17 12.96 3.18
CA SER A 69 -11.31 14.03 4.18
C SER A 69 -10.35 13.82 5.35
N ILE A 70 -9.04 13.69 5.09
CA ILE A 70 -8.02 13.91 6.13
C ILE A 70 -6.88 14.68 5.46
N PHE A 71 -6.53 15.84 6.03
CA PHE A 71 -5.63 16.91 5.54
C PHE A 71 -6.30 18.09 4.80
N HIS A 72 -7.20 18.80 5.49
CA HIS A 72 -7.13 20.27 5.52
C HIS A 72 -6.80 20.68 6.95
N ILE A 73 -5.55 21.08 7.19
CA ILE A 73 -5.14 21.71 8.45
C ILE A 73 -5.53 23.18 8.35
N THR A 74 -6.41 23.57 9.25
CA THR A 74 -6.80 24.93 9.57
C THR A 74 -5.60 25.76 10.05
N THR A 75 -5.24 26.79 9.29
CA THR A 75 -4.70 28.05 9.79
C THR A 75 -5.51 29.11 9.03
N GLY A 76 -6.26 30.04 9.64
CA GLY A 76 -6.08 30.70 10.91
C GLY A 76 -5.86 32.20 10.65
N SER A 77 -6.95 32.89 10.28
CA SER A 77 -7.27 34.30 10.58
C SER A 77 -6.16 35.37 10.54
N ARG A 78 -6.25 36.34 9.59
CA ARG A 78 -6.10 37.80 9.85
C ARG A 78 -6.21 38.66 8.58
N GLY A 79 -7.07 39.70 8.63
CA GLY A 79 -7.03 40.97 7.85
C GLY A 79 -7.22 40.86 6.33
N GLU A 80 -7.81 41.77 5.58
CA GLU A 80 -8.16 43.18 5.79
C GLU A 80 -9.19 43.61 4.71
N LEU A 81 -9.74 44.80 4.88
CA LEU A 81 -10.95 45.35 4.26
C LEU A 81 -10.76 45.94 2.84
N ARG A 82 -11.92 46.10 2.19
CA ARG A 82 -12.33 47.15 1.22
C ARG A 82 -11.86 47.04 -0.24
N GLY A 83 -12.85 47.22 -1.12
CA GLY A 83 -12.67 47.48 -2.54
C GLY A 83 -13.94 47.16 -3.33
N THR A 84 -14.97 48.01 -3.17
CA THR A 84 -16.10 48.13 -4.11
C THR A 84 -15.59 48.80 -5.37
N GLU A 85 -15.56 48.10 -6.50
CA GLU A 85 -15.64 48.70 -7.83
C GLU A 85 -16.53 47.80 -8.69
N GLU A 86 -17.79 48.22 -8.78
CA GLU A 86 -18.61 48.01 -9.96
C GLU A 86 -17.88 48.63 -11.16
N ASN A 87 -17.83 47.93 -12.29
CA ASN A 87 -17.94 48.52 -13.62
C ASN A 87 -18.29 47.41 -14.62
N ASP A 88 -19.47 47.61 -15.22
CA ASP A 88 -19.82 47.40 -16.61
C ASP A 88 -19.89 45.97 -17.17
N GLU A 89 -21.13 45.50 -17.21
CA GLU A 89 -21.64 44.39 -18.02
C GLU A 89 -21.47 44.70 -19.53
N ASP A 90 -20.67 43.92 -20.24
CA ASP A 90 -20.71 43.85 -21.70
C ASP A 90 -21.98 43.10 -22.15
N PRO A 91 -22.86 43.67 -22.99
CA PRO A 91 -24.13 43.06 -23.40
C PRO A 91 -24.02 41.95 -24.47
N ASP A 92 -22.82 41.51 -24.87
CA ASP A 92 -22.61 40.53 -25.95
C ASP A 92 -21.98 39.18 -25.49
N ALA A 93 -22.30 38.73 -24.27
CA ALA A 93 -21.97 37.38 -23.84
C ALA A 93 -23.07 36.38 -24.26
N PRO A 94 -22.78 35.34 -25.06
CA PRO A 94 -23.77 34.31 -25.38
C PRO A 94 -24.19 33.56 -24.11
N GLY A 95 -25.47 33.68 -23.74
CA GLY A 95 -26.02 33.12 -22.51
C GLY A 95 -25.88 31.59 -22.39
N PRO A 96 -25.96 31.03 -21.16
CA PRO A 96 -25.85 29.60 -20.94
C PRO A 96 -27.10 28.88 -21.47
N GLY A 97 -27.02 28.44 -22.72
CA GLY A 97 -27.98 27.54 -23.34
C GLY A 97 -28.10 26.25 -22.53
N LYS A 98 -29.33 25.89 -22.16
CA LYS A 98 -29.67 24.63 -21.51
C LYS A 98 -29.31 23.44 -22.40
N LEU A 99 -28.16 22.82 -22.18
CA LEU A 99 -27.85 21.50 -22.72
C LEU A 99 -28.40 20.42 -21.79
N HIS A 100 -29.64 20.02 -22.08
CA HIS A 100 -30.13 18.70 -21.72
C HIS A 100 -29.26 17.63 -22.40
N ARG A 101 -29.00 16.54 -21.67
CA ARG A 101 -28.63 15.22 -22.21
C ARG A 101 -27.31 15.18 -22.99
N THR A 102 -26.23 14.93 -22.26
CA THR A 102 -25.42 13.70 -22.34
C THR A 102 -24.16 13.98 -21.53
N ALA A 103 -24.21 13.73 -20.22
CA ALA A 103 -22.97 13.47 -19.52
C ALA A 103 -22.41 12.18 -20.16
N GLY A 104 -21.54 12.37 -21.15
CA GLY A 104 -20.68 11.36 -21.71
C GLY A 104 -19.88 10.77 -20.56
N ARG A 105 -20.47 9.76 -19.92
CA ARG A 105 -19.87 8.88 -18.92
C ARG A 105 -18.91 7.96 -19.65
N LEU A 106 -17.91 8.55 -20.29
CA LEU A 106 -16.85 7.87 -21.02
C LEU A 106 -15.52 8.43 -20.54
N ALA A 107 -15.10 7.95 -19.38
CA ALA A 107 -13.71 7.89 -19.02
C ALA A 107 -13.47 6.65 -18.15
N ASN A 108 -13.48 5.51 -18.84
CA ASN A 108 -12.47 4.48 -18.70
C ASN A 108 -12.16 3.98 -17.28
N ASN A 109 -12.88 2.97 -16.81
CA ASN A 109 -12.30 2.02 -15.87
C ASN A 109 -12.55 0.56 -16.28
N ARG A 110 -12.37 0.26 -17.57
CA ARG A 110 -12.56 -1.08 -18.13
C ARG A 110 -11.34 -2.02 -17.98
N PHE A 111 -10.27 -1.59 -17.33
CA PHE A 111 -9.00 -2.35 -17.33
C PHE A 111 -8.23 -2.40 -16.01
N SER A 112 -8.82 -2.05 -14.86
CA SER A 112 -8.24 -2.50 -13.59
C SER A 112 -8.52 -4.00 -13.47
N ARG A 113 -7.62 -4.87 -13.97
CA ARG A 113 -7.65 -6.30 -13.66
C ARG A 113 -7.42 -6.42 -12.16
N GLN A 114 -8.51 -6.47 -11.41
CA GLN A 114 -8.45 -6.49 -9.96
C GLN A 114 -7.87 -7.84 -9.51
N ILE A 115 -6.91 -7.81 -8.59
CA ILE A 115 -6.21 -9.01 -8.09
C ILE A 115 -6.69 -9.28 -6.66
N ASP A 116 -7.23 -10.46 -6.42
CA ASP A 116 -7.55 -10.92 -5.07
C ASP A 116 -6.28 -11.45 -4.41
N ILE A 117 -5.94 -10.95 -3.22
CA ILE A 117 -4.75 -11.33 -2.48
C ILE A 117 -5.15 -11.89 -1.12
N ARG A 118 -4.79 -13.15 -0.87
CA ARG A 118 -4.97 -13.80 0.44
C ARG A 118 -3.61 -14.05 1.06
N VAL A 119 -3.35 -13.45 2.21
CA VAL A 119 -2.11 -13.60 2.96
C VAL A 119 -2.37 -14.45 4.20
N ARG A 120 -1.53 -15.46 4.44
CA ARG A 120 -1.42 -16.15 5.72
C ARG A 120 -0.06 -15.87 6.34
N VAL A 121 -0.04 -15.58 7.64
CA VAL A 121 1.18 -15.22 8.37
C VAL A 121 1.32 -16.10 9.60
N THR A 122 2.53 -16.59 9.83
CA THR A 122 2.89 -17.40 10.99
C THR A 122 4.23 -16.95 11.57
N GLY A 123 4.41 -17.15 12.88
CA GLY A 123 5.63 -16.85 13.61
C GLY A 123 5.88 -15.36 13.87
N GLY A 124 6.97 -15.07 14.60
CA GLY A 124 7.37 -13.72 15.00
C GLY A 124 6.36 -13.00 15.92
N GLY A 125 6.54 -11.69 16.08
CA GLY A 125 5.59 -10.80 16.74
C GLY A 125 4.93 -9.82 15.77
N HIS A 126 4.01 -8.99 16.25
CA HIS A 126 3.19 -8.09 15.44
C HIS A 126 3.98 -7.27 14.42
N THR A 127 5.04 -6.58 14.85
CA THR A 127 5.86 -5.75 13.97
C THR A 127 6.49 -6.58 12.85
N SER A 128 7.12 -7.72 13.17
CA SER A 128 7.73 -8.58 12.15
C SER A 128 6.70 -9.15 11.19
N GLN A 129 5.50 -9.48 11.67
CA GLN A 129 4.42 -9.97 10.81
C GLN A 129 3.98 -8.89 9.82
N VAL A 130 3.77 -7.66 10.27
CA VAL A 130 3.41 -6.52 9.39
C VAL A 130 4.42 -6.33 8.25
N TYR A 131 5.73 -6.33 8.57
CA TYR A 131 6.76 -6.21 7.53
C TYR A 131 6.81 -7.42 6.58
N ALA A 132 6.54 -8.63 7.09
CA ALA A 132 6.45 -9.81 6.24
C ALA A 132 5.24 -9.75 5.29
N VAL A 133 4.07 -9.30 5.77
CA VAL A 133 2.85 -9.09 4.95
C VAL A 133 3.11 -8.06 3.87
N ARG A 134 3.65 -6.90 4.25
CA ARG A 134 4.04 -5.81 3.35
C ARG A 134 4.89 -6.33 2.20
N GLN A 135 5.94 -7.10 2.52
CA GLN A 135 6.83 -7.69 1.52
C GLN A 135 6.12 -8.73 0.63
N ALA A 136 5.26 -9.58 1.22
CA ALA A 136 4.55 -10.62 0.48
C ALA A 136 3.57 -10.02 -0.54
N ILE A 137 2.88 -8.93 -0.19
CA ILE A 137 1.97 -8.21 -1.08
C ILE A 137 2.75 -7.62 -2.27
N SER A 138 3.85 -6.89 -2.02
CA SER A 138 4.67 -6.30 -3.09
C SER A 138 5.18 -7.34 -4.09
N LYS A 139 5.70 -8.46 -3.59
CA LYS A 139 6.18 -9.55 -4.45
C LYS A 139 5.04 -10.21 -5.23
N ALA A 140 3.90 -10.42 -4.60
CA ALA A 140 2.74 -11.04 -5.25
C ALA A 140 2.26 -10.22 -6.45
N LEU A 141 2.27 -8.89 -6.34
CA LEU A 141 1.92 -8.01 -7.46
C LEU A 141 2.91 -8.14 -8.62
N ILE A 142 4.20 -8.01 -8.36
CA ILE A 142 5.23 -8.14 -9.41
C ILE A 142 5.17 -9.52 -10.07
N ALA A 143 5.03 -10.58 -9.27
CA ALA A 143 5.01 -11.94 -9.79
C ALA A 143 3.73 -12.25 -10.59
N TYR A 144 2.61 -11.60 -10.25
CA TYR A 144 1.40 -11.70 -11.07
C TYR A 144 1.58 -11.03 -12.43
N TYR A 145 2.13 -9.81 -12.46
CA TYR A 145 2.41 -9.09 -13.71
C TYR A 145 3.44 -9.80 -14.58
N GLN A 146 4.48 -10.39 -13.96
CA GLN A 146 5.48 -11.22 -14.63
C GLN A 146 4.86 -12.36 -15.44
N LYS A 147 3.80 -12.99 -14.91
CA LYS A 147 3.24 -14.22 -15.47
C LYS A 147 2.06 -13.98 -16.42
N TYR A 148 1.27 -12.94 -16.18
CA TYR A 148 -0.05 -12.79 -16.81
C TYR A 148 -0.30 -11.48 -17.56
N VAL A 149 0.61 -10.51 -17.50
CA VAL A 149 0.40 -9.19 -18.13
C VAL A 149 1.51 -8.88 -19.13
N ASP A 150 2.62 -8.29 -18.69
CA ASP A 150 3.71 -7.85 -19.56
C ASP A 150 4.97 -7.53 -18.73
N GLU A 151 6.13 -7.65 -19.37
CA GLU A 151 7.45 -7.44 -18.73
C GLU A 151 7.73 -5.95 -18.45
N HIS A 152 7.25 -5.05 -19.31
CA HIS A 152 7.46 -3.61 -19.18
C HIS A 152 6.78 -3.05 -17.93
N SER A 153 5.48 -3.34 -17.75
CA SER A 153 4.70 -2.94 -16.57
C SER A 153 5.28 -3.51 -15.29
N LYS A 154 5.77 -4.76 -15.32
CA LYS A 154 6.47 -5.37 -14.19
C LYS A 154 7.74 -4.57 -13.83
N ASN A 155 8.53 -4.15 -14.82
CA ASN A 155 9.73 -3.34 -14.56
C ASN A 155 9.40 -1.96 -14.00
N LEU A 156 8.35 -1.30 -14.50
CA LEU A 156 7.84 -0.05 -13.92
C LEU A 156 7.43 -0.22 -12.45
N LEU A 157 6.65 -1.26 -12.12
CA LEU A 157 6.25 -1.56 -10.74
C LEU A 157 7.45 -1.85 -9.84
N LYS A 158 8.42 -2.62 -10.35
CA LYS A 158 9.64 -2.95 -9.62
C LYS A 158 10.47 -1.71 -9.34
N GLN A 159 10.61 -0.81 -10.32
CA GLN A 159 11.32 0.46 -10.16
C GLN A 159 10.63 1.36 -9.13
N ALA A 160 9.32 1.57 -9.25
CA ALA A 160 8.55 2.38 -8.30
C ALA A 160 8.65 1.86 -6.85
N LEU A 161 8.50 0.54 -6.66
CA LEU A 161 8.61 -0.08 -5.33
C LEU A 161 10.04 -0.02 -4.77
N THR A 162 11.06 -0.19 -5.62
CA THR A 162 12.46 -0.14 -5.19
C THR A 162 12.89 1.29 -4.87
N GLN A 163 12.42 2.27 -5.63
CA GLN A 163 12.68 3.69 -5.39
C GLN A 163 12.10 4.15 -4.06
N PHE A 164 10.90 3.67 -3.70
CA PHE A 164 10.31 3.95 -2.39
C PHE A 164 11.04 3.22 -1.25
N ASP A 165 11.12 1.88 -1.32
CA ASP A 165 11.80 1.09 -0.30
C ASP A 165 12.23 -0.28 -0.84
N ARG A 166 13.54 -0.52 -0.88
CA ARG A 166 14.14 -1.79 -1.30
C ARG A 166 13.66 -3.00 -0.48
N THR A 167 13.30 -2.81 0.79
CA THR A 167 12.86 -3.89 1.69
C THR A 167 11.48 -4.44 1.35
N LEU A 168 10.72 -3.77 0.48
CA LEU A 168 9.47 -4.30 -0.09
C LEU A 168 9.70 -5.53 -0.96
N LEU A 169 10.88 -5.61 -1.61
CA LEU A 169 11.23 -6.71 -2.50
C LEU A 169 12.26 -7.63 -1.84
N VAL A 170 13.30 -7.07 -1.24
CA VAL A 170 14.40 -7.84 -0.65
C VAL A 170 14.15 -8.02 0.85
N ALA A 171 14.29 -9.25 1.35
CA ALA A 171 14.08 -9.53 2.76
C ALA A 171 15.24 -8.98 3.61
N ASP A 172 14.93 -8.47 4.79
CA ASP A 172 15.94 -8.09 5.78
C ASP A 172 16.68 -9.33 6.28
N ASN A 173 18.01 -9.35 6.13
CA ASN A 173 18.87 -10.47 6.49
C ASN A 173 19.13 -10.57 8.00
N ARG A 174 18.81 -9.53 8.79
CA ARG A 174 19.17 -9.45 10.21
C ARG A 174 18.50 -10.53 11.06
N ARG A 175 19.30 -11.19 11.92
CA ARG A 175 18.90 -12.25 12.86
C ARG A 175 19.47 -11.99 14.26
N CYS A 176 18.85 -12.58 15.28
CA CYS A 176 19.36 -12.51 16.64
C CYS A 176 20.65 -13.32 16.74
N GLU A 177 21.71 -12.68 17.20
CA GLU A 177 22.96 -13.37 17.53
C GLU A 177 22.73 -14.30 18.74
N PRO A 178 23.30 -15.52 18.74
CA PRO A 178 23.22 -16.42 19.88
C PRO A 178 23.86 -15.84 21.15
N LYS A 179 23.37 -16.26 22.32
CA LYS A 179 23.94 -15.88 23.61
C LYS A 179 25.32 -16.51 23.80
N LYS A 180 26.30 -15.71 24.24
CA LYS A 180 27.64 -16.18 24.66
C LYS A 180 27.67 -16.34 26.19
N PHE A 181 28.52 -17.22 26.69
CA PHE A 181 28.70 -17.41 28.14
C PHE A 181 29.32 -16.17 28.80
N GLY A 182 29.15 -16.04 30.13
CA GLY A 182 29.74 -14.94 30.90
C GLY A 182 29.00 -13.61 30.81
N GLY A 183 27.70 -13.63 30.52
CA GLY A 183 26.85 -12.45 30.52
C GLY A 183 25.36 -12.73 30.30
N LYS A 184 24.54 -11.69 30.35
CA LYS A 184 23.08 -11.82 30.18
C LYS A 184 22.67 -11.98 28.71
N GLY A 185 23.40 -11.37 27.78
CA GLY A 185 23.03 -11.32 26.35
C GLY A 185 24.13 -11.78 25.39
N ALA A 186 23.91 -11.57 24.09
CA ALA A 186 24.86 -11.97 23.04
C ALA A 186 26.24 -11.28 23.15
N ARG A 187 26.27 -10.02 23.62
CA ARG A 187 27.50 -9.21 23.74
C ARG A 187 27.76 -8.65 25.14
N SER A 188 26.71 -8.42 25.94
CA SER A 188 26.84 -7.92 27.32
C SER A 188 27.51 -8.97 28.20
N ARG A 189 28.49 -8.55 29.02
CA ARG A 189 29.17 -9.39 30.03
C ARG A 189 28.74 -8.97 31.44
N PHE A 190 28.85 -9.88 32.41
CA PHE A 190 28.62 -9.52 33.81
C PHE A 190 29.67 -8.51 34.29
N GLN A 191 29.26 -7.55 35.12
CA GLN A 191 30.15 -6.57 35.71
C GLN A 191 31.18 -7.28 36.60
N LYS A 192 32.45 -6.86 36.49
CA LYS A 192 33.54 -7.34 37.34
C LYS A 192 33.91 -6.26 38.35
N SER A 193 34.12 -6.66 39.60
CA SER A 193 34.83 -5.85 40.59
C SER A 193 36.28 -6.32 40.64
N TYR A 194 37.22 -5.45 40.30
CA TYR A 194 38.65 -5.73 40.43
C TYR A 194 39.08 -5.50 41.88
N ARG A 195 40.12 -6.21 42.30
CA ARG A 195 40.72 -6.13 43.64
C ARG A 195 42.21 -5.81 43.49
#